data_AF-A0A660RGF4-F1
#
_entry.id   AF-A0A660RGF4-F1
#
_cell.length_a   1.000
_cell.length_b   1.000
_cell.length_c   1.000
_cell.angle_alpha   90.00
_cell.angle_beta   90.00
_cell.angle_gamma   90.00
#
_symmetry.space_group_name_H-M   'P 1'
#
loop_
_entity.id
_entity.type
_entity.pdbx_description
1 polymer ?
#
loop_
_entity_poly.entity_id
_entity_poly.type
_entity_poly.pdbx_seq_one_letter_code
_entity_poly.pdbx_strand_id
1 'polypeptide(L)' 'MKIKKYVVENIKDAMFMIKKELGEDAVILQTRQIRKGGFFGIGSKKMIEVTAVGEEGKGKTERT' A
#
# COMPACT_ATOMS: atom_id res chain seq x y z
N MET A 1 -9.19 12.00 5.05
CA MET A 1 -8.86 10.67 4.50
C MET A 1 -7.79 10.80 3.44
N LYS A 2 -6.65 10.12 3.62
CA LYS A 2 -5.50 10.14 2.69
C LYS A 2 -5.31 8.76 2.09
N ILE A 3 -5.46 8.62 0.78
CA ILE A 3 -5.22 7.37 0.05
C ILE A 3 -3.84 7.46 -0.61
N LYS A 4 -3.01 6.43 -0.42
CA LYS A 4 -1.70 6.35 -1.07
C LYS A 4 -1.40 4.93 -1.55
N LYS A 5 -0.65 4.85 -2.65
CA LYS A 5 -0.17 3.58 -3.22
C LYS A 5 1.31 3.42 -2.95
N TYR A 6 1.71 2.23 -2.58
CA TYR A 6 3.08 1.84 -2.29
C TYR A 6 3.47 0.70 -3.20
N VAL A 7 4.63 0.79 -3.85
CA VAL A 7 5.20 -0.28 -4.66
C VAL A 7 6.47 -0.75 -4.00
N VAL A 8 6.44 -1.97 -3.48
CA VAL A 8 7.48 -2.54 -2.63
C VAL A 8 7.85 -3.96 -3.08
N GLU A 9 9.02 -4.44 -2.68
CA GLU A 9 9.43 -5.83 -2.95
C GLU A 9 8.75 -6.81 -1.98
N ASN A 10 8.50 -6.39 -0.75
CA ASN A 10 7.92 -7.21 0.30
C ASN A 10 6.78 -6.47 1.05
N ILE A 11 5.86 -7.22 1.64
CA ILE A 11 4.71 -6.62 2.35
C ILE A 11 5.12 -5.91 3.65
N LYS A 12 6.23 -6.29 4.29
CA LYS A 12 6.70 -5.70 5.56
C LYS A 12 7.14 -4.25 5.36
N ASP A 13 7.82 -3.96 4.25
CA ASP A 13 8.25 -2.63 3.86
C ASP A 13 7.04 -1.73 3.58
N ALA A 14 6.01 -2.27 2.90
CA ALA A 14 4.75 -1.54 2.72
C ALA A 14 4.13 -1.20 4.08
N MET A 15 4.03 -2.16 5.00
CA MET A 15 3.47 -1.90 6.33
C MET A 15 4.26 -0.82 7.08
N PHE A 16 5.58 -0.83 7.00
CA PHE A 16 6.43 0.19 7.63
C PHE A 16 6.18 1.58 7.02
N MET A 17 6.17 1.70 5.68
CA MET A 17 5.89 2.96 4.98
C MET A 17 4.48 3.48 5.28
N ILE A 18 3.47 2.59 5.24
CA ILE A 18 2.08 2.92 5.52
C ILE A 18 1.95 3.49 6.93
N LYS A 19 2.48 2.82 7.96
CA LYS A 19 2.42 3.32 9.33
C LYS A 19 3.13 4.66 9.49
N LYS A 20 4.30 4.80 8.88
CA LYS A 20 5.12 6.02 8.96
C LYS A 20 4.44 7.22 8.30
N GLU A 21 3.71 7.02 7.20
CA GLU A 21 3.14 8.11 6.40
C GLU A 21 1.64 8.36 6.64
N LEU A 22 0.87 7.30 6.92
CA LEU A 22 -0.58 7.33 7.07
C LEU A 22 -1.06 7.14 8.51
N GLY A 23 -0.16 6.77 9.43
CA GLY A 23 -0.46 6.53 10.84
C GLY A 23 -0.70 5.05 11.16
N GLU A 24 -0.73 4.72 12.46
CA GLU A 24 -0.90 3.34 12.93
C GLU A 24 -2.29 2.77 12.59
N ASP A 25 -3.30 3.63 12.47
CA ASP A 25 -4.69 3.27 12.16
C ASP A 25 -4.96 3.09 10.66
N ALA A 26 -3.93 3.15 9.81
CA ALA A 26 -4.09 3.04 8.37
C ALA A 26 -4.59 1.65 7.95
N VAL A 27 -5.54 1.62 7.01
CA VAL A 27 -6.18 0.40 6.50
C VAL A 27 -5.72 0.13 5.07
N ILE A 28 -5.34 -1.12 4.78
CA ILE A 28 -5.05 -1.55 3.41
C ILE A 28 -6.37 -1.82 2.69
N LEU A 29 -6.57 -1.16 1.55
CA LEU A 29 -7.73 -1.34 0.69
C LEU A 29 -7.52 -2.47 -0.33
N GLN A 30 -6.32 -2.54 -0.92
CA GLN A 30 -6.03 -3.49 -1.97
C GLN A 30 -4.55 -3.86 -1.99
N THR A 31 -4.26 -5.12 -2.27
CA THR A 31 -2.92 -5.59 -2.62
C THR A 31 -2.97 -6.28 -3.96
N ARG A 32 -1.98 -6.01 -4.83
CA ARG A 32 -1.82 -6.75 -6.08
C ARG A 32 -0.35 -6.95 -6.39
N GLN A 33 -0.03 -8.09 -6.99
CA GLN A 33 1.32 -8.34 -7.51
C GLN A 33 1.45 -7.67 -8.88
N ILE A 34 2.51 -6.89 -9.05
CA ILE A 34 2.85 -6.25 -10.32
C ILE A 34 4.24 -6.67 -10.75
N ARG A 35 4.50 -6.65 -12.05
CA ARG A 35 5.86 -6.80 -12.58
C ARG A 35 6.34 -5.43 -13.03
N LYS A 36 7.44 -4.96 -12.45
CA LYS A 36 8.01 -3.64 -12.76
C LYS A 36 9.36 -3.81 -13.45
N GLY A 37 9.53 -3.12 -14.58
CA GLY A 37 10.75 -3.14 -15.40
C GLY A 37 10.77 -4.20 -16.50
N GLY A 38 11.89 -4.23 -17.21
CA GLY A 38 12.13 -5.07 -18.40
C GLY A 38 11.63 -4.45 -19.70
N PHE A 39 12.40 -4.60 -20.77
CA PHE A 39 11.91 -4.40 -22.14
C PHE A 39 11.47 -5.79 -22.64
N PHE A 40 10.27 -5.90 -23.21
CA PHE A 40 9.77 -7.17 -23.79
C PHE A 40 9.68 -8.37 -22.81
N GLY A 41 9.48 -8.13 -21.50
CA GLY A 41 9.30 -9.19 -20.50
C GLY A 41 10.59 -9.82 -19.97
N ILE A 42 11.75 -9.45 -20.51
CA ILE A 42 13.06 -9.88 -20.02
C ILE A 42 13.50 -8.89 -18.92
N GLY A 43 13.75 -9.41 -17.71
CA GLY A 43 14.24 -8.61 -16.57
C GLY A 43 13.16 -7.92 -15.73
N SER A 44 11.89 -8.28 -15.89
CA SER A 44 10.83 -7.75 -15.03
C SER A 44 10.96 -8.30 -13.59
N LYS A 45 10.95 -7.42 -12.59
CA LYS A 45 10.99 -7.81 -11.18
C LYS A 45 9.57 -7.91 -10.63
N LYS A 46 9.32 -8.95 -9.82
CA LYS A 46 8.06 -9.09 -9.06
C LYS A 46 8.05 -8.06 -7.94
N MET A 47 7.02 -7.23 -7.93
CA MET A 47 6.76 -6.22 -6.91
C MET A 47 5.33 -6.39 -6.39
N ILE A 48 5.04 -5.76 -5.27
CA ILE A 48 3.72 -5.71 -4.65
C ILE A 48 3.27 -4.25 -4.64
N GLU A 49 2.10 -3.99 -5.21
CA GLU A 49 1.42 -2.71 -5.08
C GLU A 49 0.38 -2.83 -3.96
N VAL A 50 0.49 -1.94 -2.97
CA VAL A 50 -0.41 -1.86 -1.82
C VAL A 50 -1.06 -0.50 -1.83
N THR A 51 -2.38 -0.46 -1.86
CA THR A 51 -3.17 0.77 -1.69
C THR A 51 -3.66 0.80 -0.26
N ALA A 52 -3.34 1.87 0.46
CA ALA A 52 -3.77 2.07 1.84
C ALA A 52 -4.43 3.44 2.01
N VAL A 53 -5.30 3.52 3.01
CA VAL A 53 -5.96 4.75 3.44
C VAL A 53 -5.62 5.03 4.91
N GLY A 54 -5.16 6.24 5.19
CA GLY A 54 -5.02 6.76 6.55
C GLY A 54 -6.08 7.81 6.83
N GLU A 55 -6.57 7.85 8.06
CA GLU A 55 -7.39 8.97 8.50
C GLU A 55 -6.52 10.10 9.03
N GLU A 56 -6.75 11.31 8.53
CA GLU A 56 -6.39 12.50 9.30
C GLU A 56 -7.56 12.81 10.20
N GLY A 57 -7.58 12.18 11.37
CA GLY A 57 -8.55 12.45 12.42
C GLY A 57 -9.99 11.98 12.12
N LYS A 58 -10.36 10.88 12.79
CA LYS A 58 -11.73 10.45 13.10
C LYS A 58 -12.62 9.99 11.95
N GLY A 59 -12.74 8.68 11.87
CA GLY A 59 -13.84 7.94 11.28
C GLY A 59 -13.76 6.50 11.76
N LYS A 60 -14.06 6.32 13.05
CA LYS A 60 -14.77 5.12 13.49
C LYS A 60 -15.96 4.99 12.55
N THR A 61 -15.90 4.05 11.61
CA THR A 61 -17.07 3.63 10.86
C THR A 61 -18.01 3.02 11.89
N GLU A 62 -19.00 3.82 12.30
CA GLU A 62 -20.12 3.40 13.10
C GLU A 62 -20.76 2.19 12.41
N ARG A 63 -20.74 1.06 13.12
CA ARG A 63 -21.61 -0.09 12.81
C ARG A 63 -22.95 0.23 13.46
N THR A 64 -23.94 0.56 12.64
CA THR A 64 -25.35 0.53 13.01
C THR A 64 -25.95 -0.80 12.61
#